data_AF-A0A7X7TCG1-F1
#
_entry.id   AF-A0A7X7TCG1-F1
#
_cell.length_a   1.000
_cell.length_b   1.000
_cell.length_c   1.000
_cell.angle_alpha   90.00
_cell.angle_beta   90.00
_cell.angle_gamma   90.00
#
_symmetry.space_group_name_H-M   'P 1'
#
loop_
_entity.id
_entity.type
_entity.pdbx_description
1 polymer ?
#
loop_
_entity_poly.entity_id
_entity_poly.type
_entity_poly.pdbx_seq_one_letter_code
_entity_poly.pdbx_strand_id
1 'polypeptide(L)'
;MALPDPSENRGSFSVASAVSDFVRGLDEEHKMLIVLKAQLYGGSWEPMLEDLKNRLAGKPYIFKLATRIKDDVERIERMRSFEQEHRVDLADFVDLT
;
A
#
# COMPACT_ATOMS: atom_id res chain seq x y z
N MET A 1 -27.40 -19.47 19.91
CA MET A 1 -26.12 -19.37 19.19
C MET A 1 -26.46 -19.33 17.70
N ALA A 2 -26.43 -18.16 17.08
CA ALA A 2 -26.76 -18.02 15.66
C ALA A 2 -25.58 -18.56 14.84
N LEU A 3 -25.87 -19.36 13.81
CA LEU A 3 -24.87 -19.78 12.82
C LEU A 3 -24.48 -18.55 11.99
N PRO A 4 -23.19 -18.33 11.68
CA PRO A 4 -22.76 -17.21 10.85
C PRO A 4 -23.38 -17.32 9.44
N ASP A 5 -23.72 -16.18 8.85
CA ASP A 5 -24.37 -16.11 7.55
C ASP A 5 -23.39 -16.58 6.45
N PRO A 6 -23.76 -17.56 5.60
CA PRO A 6 -22.88 -18.08 4.54
C PRO A 6 -22.52 -17.02 3.47
N SER A 7 -23.13 -15.83 3.52
CA SER A 7 -22.77 -14.68 2.69
C SER A 7 -21.50 -13.98 3.16
N GLU A 8 -21.23 -13.91 4.47
CA GLU A 8 -20.04 -13.26 5.02
C GLU A 8 -18.76 -14.04 4.68
N ASN A 9 -18.83 -15.37 4.70
CA ASN A 9 -17.69 -16.25 4.41
C ASN A 9 -17.26 -16.24 2.93
N ARG A 10 -18.21 -15.99 2.00
CA ARG A 10 -17.88 -15.87 0.57
C ARG A 10 -17.25 -14.52 0.23
N GLY A 11 -17.70 -13.45 0.89
CA GLY A 11 -17.11 -12.12 0.72
C GLY A 11 -15.66 -12.06 1.23
N SER A 12 -15.39 -12.62 2.42
CA SER A 12 -14.04 -12.62 3.00
C SER A 12 -13.05 -13.45 2.16
N PHE A 13 -13.46 -14.61 1.66
CA PHE A 13 -12.63 -15.44 0.78
C PHE A 13 -12.29 -14.73 -0.53
N SER A 14 -13.25 -14.00 -1.11
CA SER A 14 -13.03 -13.21 -2.32
C SER A 14 -12.04 -12.06 -2.10
N VAL A 15 -12.11 -11.38 -0.95
CA VAL A 15 -11.16 -10.30 -0.60
C VAL A 15 -9.76 -10.87 -0.39
N ALA A 16 -9.63 -11.97 0.36
CA ALA A 16 -8.33 -12.60 0.60
C ALA A 16 -7.65 -13.05 -0.71
N SER A 17 -8.41 -13.61 -1.65
CA SER A 17 -7.90 -13.96 -2.99
C SER A 17 -7.45 -12.72 -3.76
N ALA A 18 -8.27 -11.67 -3.78
CA ALA A 18 -7.94 -10.43 -4.49
C ALA A 18 -6.66 -9.77 -3.93
N VAL A 19 -6.51 -9.73 -2.61
CA VAL A 19 -5.30 -9.20 -1.94
C VAL A 19 -4.08 -10.05 -2.28
N SER A 20 -4.19 -11.38 -2.20
CA SER A 20 -3.10 -12.29 -2.56
C SER A 20 -2.66 -12.11 -4.01
N ASP A 21 -3.60 -12.02 -4.95
CA ASP A 21 -3.31 -11.84 -6.37
C ASP A 21 -2.68 -10.47 -6.65
N PHE A 22 -3.16 -9.42 -5.97
CA PHE A 22 -2.58 -8.09 -6.07
C PHE A 22 -1.14 -8.05 -5.55
N VAL A 23 -0.89 -8.58 -4.35
CA VAL A 23 0.44 -8.62 -3.73
C VAL A 23 1.44 -9.43 -4.56
N ARG A 24 1.00 -10.54 -5.17
CA ARG A 24 1.83 -11.32 -6.11
C ARG A 24 2.24 -10.56 -7.35
N GLY A 25 1.44 -9.58 -7.78
CA GLY A 25 1.74 -8.72 -8.91
C GLY A 25 2.68 -7.56 -8.61
N LEU A 26 3.02 -7.31 -7.34
CA LEU A 26 3.89 -6.21 -6.94
C LEU A 26 5.36 -6.52 -7.22
N ASP A 27 6.02 -5.60 -7.94
CA ASP A 27 7.47 -5.59 -8.07
C ASP A 27 8.16 -5.12 -6.77
N GLU A 28 9.49 -5.18 -6.76
CA GLU A 28 10.30 -4.83 -5.60
C GLU A 28 10.17 -3.34 -5.23
N GLU A 29 9.98 -2.46 -6.22
CA GLU A 29 9.73 -1.04 -5.99
C GLU A 29 8.41 -0.79 -5.26
N HIS A 30 7.33 -1.49 -5.63
CA HIS A 30 6.05 -1.40 -4.90
C HIS A 30 6.20 -1.91 -3.46
N LYS A 31 6.82 -3.08 -3.27
CA LYS A 31 7.03 -3.65 -1.94
C LYS A 31 7.88 -2.75 -1.05
N MET A 32 8.95 -2.18 -1.59
CA MET A 32 9.79 -1.22 -0.88
C MET A 32 8.98 -0.01 -0.40
N LEU A 33 8.06 0.52 -1.22
CA LEU A 33 7.19 1.63 -0.81
C LEU A 33 6.25 1.24 0.34
N ILE A 34 5.71 0.02 0.32
CA ILE A 34 4.89 -0.52 1.43
C ILE A 34 5.72 -0.63 2.72
N VAL A 35 6.94 -1.16 2.63
CA VAL A 35 7.87 -1.25 3.78
C VAL A 35 8.17 0.14 4.35
N LEU A 36 8.48 1.11 3.48
CA LEU A 36 8.77 2.48 3.90
C LEU A 36 7.55 3.14 4.57
N LYS A 37 6.34 2.88 4.06
CA LYS A 37 5.08 3.38 4.65
C LYS A 37 4.95 2.87 6.08
N ALA A 38 5.15 1.57 6.30
CA ALA A 38 5.07 0.96 7.63
C ALA A 38 6.16 1.47 8.59
N GLN A 39 7.41 1.59 8.12
CA GLN A 39 8.55 1.90 8.99
C GLN A 39 8.75 3.40 9.26
N LEU A 40 8.54 4.27 8.26
CA LEU A 40 8.91 5.69 8.35
C LEU A 40 7.71 6.63 8.46
N TYR A 41 6.55 6.23 7.92
CA TYR A 41 5.37 7.10 7.82
C TYR A 41 4.20 6.60 8.69
N GLY A 42 4.48 5.72 9.65
CA GLY A 42 3.50 5.26 10.65
C GLY A 42 2.31 4.52 10.05
N GLY A 43 2.50 3.86 8.89
CA GLY A 43 1.42 3.13 8.21
C GLY A 43 0.45 4.02 7.44
N SER A 44 0.79 5.27 7.12
CA SER A 44 -0.06 6.15 6.29
C SER A 44 0.66 6.54 4.99
N TRP A 45 -0.09 6.51 3.88
CA TRP A 45 0.40 6.94 2.56
C TRP A 45 0.45 8.46 2.43
N GLU A 46 -0.42 9.19 3.13
CA GLU A 46 -0.58 10.63 3.01
C GLU A 46 0.72 11.40 3.31
N PRO A 47 1.42 11.15 4.45
CA PRO A 47 2.70 11.78 4.72
C PRO A 47 3.77 11.46 3.66
N MET A 48 3.80 10.22 3.16
CA MET A 48 4.75 9.82 2.12
C MET A 48 4.48 10.54 0.79
N LEU A 49 3.22 10.64 0.38
CA LEU A 49 2.82 11.39 -0.82
C LEU A 49 3.15 12.88 -0.70
N GLU A 50 2.97 13.47 0.48
CA GLU A 50 3.34 14.86 0.72
C GLU A 50 4.85 15.07 0.56
N ASP A 51 5.66 14.17 1.10
CA ASP A 51 7.11 14.19 0.98
C ASP A 51 7.59 14.08 -0.48
N LEU A 52 7.00 13.18 -1.26
CA LEU A 52 7.30 13.05 -2.69
C LEU A 52 6.91 14.32 -3.48
N LYS A 53 5.76 14.93 -3.16
CA LYS A 53 5.32 16.20 -3.76
C LYS A 53 6.24 17.37 -3.38
N ASN A 54 6.67 17.44 -2.12
CA ASN A 54 7.64 18.42 -1.64
C ASN A 54 8.96 18.29 -2.40
N ARG A 55 9.43 17.06 -2.63
CA ARG A 55 10.63 16.79 -3.41
C ARG A 55 10.51 17.24 -4.88
N LEU A 56 9.36 17.01 -5.52
CA LEU A 56 9.09 17.53 -6.87
C LEU A 56 9.12 19.07 -6.92
N ALA A 57 8.72 19.73 -5.84
CA ALA A 57 8.72 21.19 -5.71
C ALA A 57 10.08 21.77 -5.27
N GLY A 58 11.11 20.95 -5.08
CA GLY A 58 12.42 21.38 -4.59
C GLY A 58 12.45 21.79 -3.11
N LYS A 59 11.43 21.39 -2.33
CA LYS A 59 11.36 21.62 -0.88
C LYS A 59 12.15 20.55 -0.11
N PRO A 60 12.50 20.79 1.16
CA PRO A 60 13.05 19.76 2.04
C PRO A 60 12.14 18.53 2.13
N TYR A 61 12.73 17.33 2.21
CA TYR A 61 12.04 16.04 2.26
C TYR A 61 12.82 15.05 3.15
N ILE A 62 12.17 14.00 3.68
CA ILE A 62 12.73 13.12 4.71
C ILE A 62 13.64 12.04 4.11
N PHE A 63 13.35 11.51 2.91
CA PHE A 63 14.07 10.35 2.36
C PHE A 63 14.38 10.40 0.84
N LYS A 64 15.53 9.83 0.43
CA LYS A 64 15.96 9.73 -0.99
C LYS A 64 15.57 8.39 -1.63
N LEU A 65 14.34 8.29 -2.15
CA LEU A 65 14.00 7.27 -3.16
C LEU A 65 14.69 7.57 -4.50
N ALA A 66 14.91 6.54 -5.32
CA ALA A 66 15.62 6.64 -6.60
C ALA A 66 15.00 7.67 -7.58
N THR A 67 15.61 7.84 -8.75
CA THR A 67 15.39 8.94 -9.72
C THR A 67 13.98 9.07 -10.33
N ARG A 68 12.96 8.34 -9.87
CA ARG A 68 11.63 8.24 -10.49
C ARG A 68 10.46 8.58 -9.57
N ILE A 69 10.52 9.75 -8.93
CA ILE A 69 9.50 10.24 -7.97
C ILE A 69 8.07 10.20 -8.54
N LYS A 70 7.88 10.51 -9.84
CA LYS A 70 6.56 10.50 -10.47
C LYS A 70 5.96 9.08 -10.51
N ASP A 71 6.77 8.10 -10.91
CA ASP A 71 6.37 6.70 -10.96
C ASP A 71 5.99 6.23 -9.54
N ASP A 72 6.78 6.60 -8.52
CA ASP A 72 6.50 6.23 -7.13
C ASP A 72 5.19 6.83 -6.60
N VAL A 73 4.88 8.08 -6.97
CA VAL A 73 3.58 8.70 -6.67
C VAL A 73 2.44 7.89 -7.32
N GLU A 74 2.56 7.52 -8.60
CA GLU A 74 1.54 6.71 -9.28
C GLU A 74 1.37 5.33 -8.63
N ARG A 75 2.47 4.67 -8.25
CA ARG A 75 2.45 3.39 -7.53
C ARG A 75 1.70 3.50 -6.21
N ILE A 76 2.01 4.52 -5.40
CA ILE A 76 1.36 4.75 -4.11
C ILE A 76 -0.13 5.01 -4.28
N GLU A 77 -0.53 5.85 -5.24
CA GLU A 77 -1.95 6.15 -5.47
C GLU A 77 -2.73 4.88 -5.87
N ARG A 78 -2.16 3.99 -6.68
CA ARG A 78 -2.77 2.68 -7.00
C ARG A 78 -2.90 1.79 -5.77
N MET A 79 -1.84 1.64 -4.99
CA MET A 79 -1.83 0.82 -3.77
C MET A 79 -2.81 1.36 -2.71
N ARG A 80 -2.83 2.68 -2.50
CA ARG A 80 -3.77 3.36 -1.60
C ARG A 80 -5.22 3.15 -2.02
N SER A 81 -5.51 3.25 -3.33
CA SER A 81 -6.86 3.01 -3.85
C SER A 81 -7.30 1.57 -3.58
N PHE A 82 -6.40 0.61 -3.79
CA PHE A 82 -6.65 -0.81 -3.52
C PHE A 82 -6.91 -1.07 -2.02
N GLU A 83 -6.09 -0.50 -1.13
CA GLU A 83 -6.29 -0.59 0.33
C GLU A 83 -7.65 -0.03 0.76
N GLN A 84 -8.09 1.10 0.18
CA GLN A 84 -9.38 1.70 0.48
C GLN A 84 -10.56 0.87 -0.04
N GLU A 85 -10.45 0.31 -1.25
CA GLU A 85 -11.47 -0.53 -1.86
C GLU A 85 -11.69 -1.82 -1.06
N HIS A 86 -10.61 -2.46 -0.64
CA HIS A 86 -10.65 -3.74 0.06
C HIS A 86 -10.64 -3.62 1.59
N ARG A 87 -10.42 -2.40 2.13
CA ARG A 87 -10.29 -2.10 3.57
C ARG A 87 -9.20 -2.94 4.26
N VAL A 88 -8.03 -2.99 3.64
CA VAL A 88 -6.86 -3.75 4.12
C VAL A 88 -5.64 -2.84 4.20
N ASP A 89 -4.62 -3.24 4.95
CA ASP A 89 -3.27 -2.68 4.85
C ASP A 89 -2.38 -3.66 4.09
N LEU A 90 -1.78 -3.25 2.97
CA LEU A 90 -0.90 -4.11 2.19
C LEU A 90 0.36 -4.51 2.97
N ALA A 91 0.76 -3.72 3.98
CA ALA A 91 1.87 -4.03 4.87
C ALA A 91 1.67 -5.34 5.65
N ASP A 92 0.43 -5.77 5.87
CA ASP A 92 0.12 -7.03 6.56
C ASP A 92 0.36 -8.27 5.67
N PHE A 93 0.54 -8.07 4.35
CA PHE A 93 0.61 -9.14 3.35
C PHE A 93 1.95 -9.20 2.61
N VAL A 94 2.84 -8.24 2.82
CA VAL A 94 4.21 -8.27 2.30
C VAL A 94 5.17 -8.72 3.39
N ASP A 95 6.08 -9.64 3.06
CA ASP A 95 7.15 -10.04 3.97
C ASP A 95 8.12 -8.85 4.14
N LEU A 96 8.23 -8.34 5.37
CA LEU A 96 9.07 -7.19 5.72
C LEU A 96 10.55 -7.59 5.99
N THR A 97 10.98 -8.77 5.51
CA THR A 97 12.28 -9.39 5.83
C THR A 97 13.45 -8.78 5.09
#